data_AF-A0A6I7ZB75-F1
#
_entry.id   AF-A0A6I7ZB75-F1
#
_cell.length_a   1.000
_cell.length_b   1.000
_cell.length_c   1.000
_cell.angle_alpha   90.00
_cell.angle_beta   90.00
_cell.angle_gamma   90.00
#
_symmetry.space_group_name_H-M   'P 1'
#
loop_
_entity.id
_entity.type
_entity.pdbx_description
1 polymer ?
#
loop_
_entity_poly.entity_id
_entity_poly.type
_entity_poly.pdbx_seq_one_letter_code
_entity_poly.pdbx_strand_id
1 'polypeptide(L)'
;MEEYQKERYTVAAMTLSKKLIRRNFHPIICENLEEARAQALELIDPKKSVGFGGSITVEQSGIIEALYSRNQKMIDREKTTTLEERQQVMKQALTADYFLTSINGITEEGELVNVDSVGNRVAAITYGPNKVPAFVSIKKNVWRFSDNTRNST
;
A
#
# COMPACT_ATOMS: atom_id res chain seq x y z
N MET A 1 3.41 -29.80 1.85
CA MET A 1 3.11 -28.75 2.85
C MET A 1 3.21 -27.35 2.27
N GLU A 2 4.24 -27.03 1.49
CA GLU A 2 4.39 -25.71 0.84
C GLU A 2 3.35 -25.48 -0.27
N GLU A 3 3.09 -26.48 -1.10
CA GLU A 3 2.12 -26.40 -2.21
C GLU A 3 0.68 -26.14 -1.72
N TYR A 4 0.25 -26.89 -0.71
CA TYR A 4 -1.05 -26.66 -0.04
C TYR A 4 -1.20 -25.25 0.55
N GLN A 5 -0.12 -24.71 1.14
CA GLN A 5 -0.15 -23.33 1.65
C GLN A 5 -0.26 -22.32 0.51
N LYS A 6 0.49 -22.52 -0.59
CA LYS A 6 0.43 -21.66 -1.78
C LYS A 6 -0.98 -21.65 -2.35
N GLU A 7 -1.58 -22.81 -2.55
CA GLU A 7 -2.95 -22.95 -3.06
C GLU A 7 -3.98 -22.25 -2.15
N ARG A 8 -3.87 -22.45 -0.83
CA ARG A 8 -4.74 -21.78 0.15
C ARG A 8 -4.64 -20.26 0.06
N TYR A 9 -3.43 -19.72 -0.07
CA TYR A 9 -3.21 -18.28 -0.21
C TYR A 9 -3.74 -17.73 -1.54
N THR A 10 -3.62 -18.48 -2.63
CA THR A 10 -4.19 -18.12 -3.93
C THR A 10 -5.71 -18.01 -3.85
N VAL A 11 -6.38 -19.00 -3.27
CA VAL A 11 -7.85 -18.99 -3.10
C VAL A 11 -8.30 -17.84 -2.21
N ALA A 12 -7.57 -17.58 -1.11
CA ALA A 12 -7.84 -16.44 -0.24
C ALA A 12 -7.68 -15.10 -0.97
N ALA A 13 -6.61 -14.93 -1.76
CA ALA A 13 -6.36 -13.73 -2.56
C ALA A 13 -7.45 -13.51 -3.63
N MET A 14 -7.91 -14.57 -4.30
CA MET A 14 -9.01 -14.48 -5.27
C MET A 14 -10.33 -14.06 -4.62
N THR A 15 -10.63 -14.61 -3.44
CA THR A 15 -11.84 -14.27 -2.68
C THR A 15 -11.80 -12.82 -2.21
N LEU A 16 -10.66 -12.40 -1.67
CA LEU A 16 -10.46 -11.02 -1.21
C LEU A 16 -10.50 -10.02 -2.37
N SER A 17 -9.91 -10.38 -3.51
CA SER A 17 -9.95 -9.56 -4.74
C SER A 17 -11.38 -9.21 -5.14
N LYS A 18 -12.31 -10.18 -5.15
CA LYS A 18 -13.73 -9.92 -5.43
C LYS A 18 -14.38 -8.95 -4.45
N LYS A 19 -13.96 -8.93 -3.18
CA LYS A 19 -14.47 -8.01 -2.14
C LYS A 19 -13.90 -6.60 -2.30
N LEU A 20 -12.62 -6.50 -2.69
CA LEU A 20 -11.93 -5.26 -2.98
C LEU A 20 -12.48 -4.57 -4.25
N ILE A 21 -12.71 -5.34 -5.32
CA ILE A 21 -13.32 -4.83 -6.57
C ILE A 21 -14.69 -4.20 -6.29
N ARG A 22 -15.52 -4.83 -5.46
CA ARG A 22 -16.83 -4.30 -5.03
C ARG A 22 -16.73 -2.97 -4.27
N ARG A 23 -15.55 -2.63 -3.75
CA ARG A 23 -15.23 -1.37 -3.07
C ARG A 23 -14.41 -0.40 -3.95
N ASN A 24 -14.41 -0.62 -5.26
CA ASN A 24 -13.67 0.18 -6.26
C ASN A 24 -12.14 0.17 -6.11
N PHE A 25 -11.58 -0.86 -5.46
CA PHE A 25 -10.16 -1.12 -5.53
C PHE A 25 -9.81 -1.94 -6.78
N HIS A 26 -8.57 -1.81 -7.24
CA HIS A 26 -8.04 -2.52 -8.41
C HIS A 26 -6.95 -3.50 -7.97
N PRO A 27 -7.31 -4.65 -7.38
CA PRO A 27 -6.33 -5.61 -6.87
C PRO A 27 -5.59 -6.30 -8.02
N ILE A 28 -4.27 -6.39 -7.90
CA ILE A 28 -3.40 -7.20 -8.77
C ILE A 28 -2.79 -8.29 -7.89
N ILE A 29 -3.07 -9.55 -8.22
CA ILE A 29 -2.51 -10.70 -7.50
C ILE A 29 -1.15 -11.00 -8.13
N CYS A 30 -0.11 -11.02 -7.30
CA CYS A 30 1.26 -11.35 -7.69
C CYS A 30 1.74 -12.54 -6.85
N GLU A 31 2.51 -13.45 -7.44
CA GLU A 31 3.06 -14.61 -6.74
C GLU A 31 4.16 -14.23 -5.76
N ASN A 32 4.91 -13.17 -6.08
CA ASN A 32 6.05 -12.74 -5.30
C ASN A 32 6.26 -11.23 -5.39
N LEU A 33 7.24 -10.73 -4.63
CA LEU A 33 7.52 -9.31 -4.51
C LEU A 33 8.15 -8.72 -5.78
N GLU A 34 8.86 -9.52 -6.56
CA GLU A 34 9.47 -9.08 -7.83
C GLU A 34 8.41 -8.81 -8.89
N GLU A 35 7.41 -9.68 -8.99
CA GLU A 35 6.26 -9.48 -9.86
C GLU A 35 5.45 -8.25 -9.43
N ALA A 36 5.21 -8.10 -8.11
CA ALA A 36 4.54 -6.91 -7.58
C ALA A 36 5.30 -5.61 -7.92
N ARG A 37 6.65 -5.63 -7.84
CA ARG A 37 7.48 -4.50 -8.27
C ARG A 37 7.32 -4.23 -9.77
N ALA A 38 7.37 -5.27 -10.61
CA ALA A 38 7.26 -5.12 -12.06
C ALA A 38 5.91 -4.49 -12.46
N GLN A 39 4.81 -5.01 -11.91
CA GLN A 39 3.46 -4.49 -12.14
C GLN A 39 3.33 -3.03 -11.67
N ALA A 40 3.87 -2.71 -10.49
CA ALA A 40 3.84 -1.35 -9.99
C ALA A 40 4.67 -0.38 -10.86
N LEU A 41 5.83 -0.81 -11.38
CA LEU A 41 6.63 0.01 -12.29
C LEU A 41 5.93 0.27 -13.63
N GLU A 42 5.18 -0.70 -14.14
CA GLU A 42 4.38 -0.56 -15.36
C GLU A 42 3.20 0.42 -15.15
N LEU A 43 2.55 0.37 -13.99
CA LEU A 43 1.45 1.27 -13.63
C LEU A 43 1.88 2.73 -13.46
N ILE A 44 3.09 2.98 -12.99
CA ILE A 44 3.59 4.32 -12.70
C ILE A 44 4.13 4.94 -13.99
N ASP A 45 3.45 5.98 -14.46
CA ASP A 45 3.90 6.79 -15.59
C ASP A 45 5.27 7.44 -15.31
N PRO A 46 6.29 7.23 -16.17
CA PRO A 46 7.63 7.81 -16.00
C PRO A 46 7.69 9.34 -15.89
N LYS A 47 6.69 10.07 -16.42
CA LYS A 47 6.65 11.54 -16.39
C LYS A 47 6.02 12.11 -15.12
N LYS A 48 5.47 11.26 -14.27
CA LYS A 48 4.64 11.66 -13.13
C LYS A 48 5.43 11.68 -11.83
N SER A 49 4.93 12.41 -10.84
CA SER A 49 5.56 12.47 -9.52
C SER A 49 5.13 11.31 -8.63
N VAL A 50 6.07 10.77 -7.85
CA VAL A 50 5.82 9.67 -6.91
C VAL A 50 6.25 10.11 -5.51
N GLY A 51 5.29 10.21 -4.60
CA GLY A 51 5.54 10.24 -3.16
C GLY A 51 5.44 8.84 -2.58
N PHE A 52 5.99 8.63 -1.39
CA PHE A 52 5.81 7.36 -0.70
C PHE A 52 5.82 7.52 0.82
N GLY A 53 5.08 6.63 1.48
CA GLY A 53 5.08 6.51 2.93
C GLY A 53 6.18 5.56 3.39
N GLY A 54 6.74 5.78 4.58
CA GLY A 54 7.67 4.85 5.22
C GLY A 54 7.02 3.48 5.39
N SER A 55 7.37 2.54 4.53
CA SER A 55 6.85 1.18 4.51
C SER A 55 7.98 0.23 4.18
N ILE A 56 8.30 -0.61 5.15
CA ILE A 56 9.30 -1.68 5.01
C ILE A 56 8.95 -2.61 3.84
N THR A 57 7.65 -2.87 3.59
CA THR A 57 7.25 -3.72 2.45
C THR A 57 7.56 -3.05 1.10
N VAL A 58 7.38 -1.73 1.00
CA VAL A 58 7.72 -0.97 -0.22
C VAL A 58 9.23 -0.94 -0.40
N GLU A 59 9.99 -0.69 0.67
CA GLU A 59 11.46 -0.73 0.65
C GLU A 59 12.00 -2.10 0.24
N GLN A 60 11.51 -3.18 0.87
CA GLN A 60 11.90 -4.56 0.56
C GLN A 60 11.58 -4.96 -0.89
N SER A 61 10.62 -4.30 -1.54
CA SER A 61 10.30 -4.60 -2.93
C SER A 61 11.36 -4.14 -3.92
N GLY A 62 12.26 -3.25 -3.53
CA GLY A 62 13.25 -2.65 -4.43
C GLY A 62 12.66 -1.66 -5.44
N ILE A 63 11.39 -1.27 -5.27
CA ILE A 63 10.72 -0.35 -6.21
C ILE A 63 11.29 1.07 -6.10
N ILE A 64 11.69 1.51 -4.92
CA ILE A 64 12.20 2.87 -4.69
C ILE A 64 13.49 3.07 -5.48
N GLU A 65 14.40 2.11 -5.38
CA GLU A 65 15.68 2.06 -6.10
C GLU A 65 15.45 1.99 -7.61
N ALA A 66 14.49 1.19 -8.06
CA ALA A 66 14.13 1.08 -9.48
C ALA A 66 13.56 2.40 -10.03
N LEU A 67 12.72 3.10 -9.26
CA LEU A 67 12.18 4.41 -9.64
C LEU A 67 13.27 5.48 -9.71
N TYR A 68 14.22 5.47 -8.76
CA TYR A 68 15.40 6.34 -8.84
C TYR A 68 16.26 6.03 -10.07
N SER A 69 16.50 4.75 -10.35
CA SER A 69 17.35 4.30 -11.47
C SER A 69 16.80 4.73 -12.83
N ARG A 70 15.48 4.89 -12.97
CA ARG A 70 14.84 5.39 -14.20
C ARG A 70 14.57 6.90 -14.20
N ASN A 71 15.17 7.65 -13.27
CA ASN A 71 15.00 9.11 -13.13
C ASN A 71 13.55 9.57 -12.89
N GLN A 72 12.77 8.79 -12.10
CA GLN A 72 11.44 9.22 -11.68
C GLN A 72 11.50 10.50 -10.82
N LYS A 73 10.50 11.37 -10.94
CA LYS A 73 10.32 12.51 -10.03
C LYS A 73 9.84 12.04 -8.66
N MET A 74 10.76 11.80 -7.73
CA MET A 74 10.47 11.29 -6.38
C MET A 74 10.29 12.42 -5.35
N ILE A 75 9.33 12.27 -4.44
CA ILE A 75 9.15 13.09 -3.24
C ILE A 75 9.49 12.20 -2.04
N ASP A 76 10.70 12.40 -1.50
CA ASP A 76 11.31 11.48 -0.54
C ASP A 76 11.68 12.20 0.76
N ARG A 77 10.92 11.86 1.82
CA ARG A 77 11.13 12.41 3.16
C ARG A 77 12.42 11.92 3.83
N GLU A 78 13.00 10.80 3.38
CA GLU A 78 14.23 10.25 3.97
C GLU A 78 15.47 11.05 3.56
N LYS A 79 15.35 11.95 2.58
CA LYS A 79 16.41 12.88 2.15
C LYS A 79 16.46 14.20 2.92
N THR A 80 15.54 14.43 3.85
CA THR A 80 15.50 15.66 4.66
C THR A 80 16.38 15.53 5.90
N THR A 81 16.93 16.65 6.39
CA THR A 81 17.81 16.62 7.58
C THR A 81 17.12 17.07 8.86
N THR A 82 16.09 17.91 8.76
CA THR A 82 15.34 18.42 9.92
C THR A 82 13.94 17.82 10.01
N LEU A 83 13.34 17.86 11.21
CA LEU A 83 11.98 17.38 11.42
C LEU A 83 10.95 18.24 10.68
N GLU A 84 11.16 19.55 10.65
CA GLU A 84 10.31 20.51 9.97
C GLU A 84 10.29 20.26 8.45
N GLU A 85 11.47 20.10 7.83
CA GLU A 85 11.58 19.74 6.42
C GLU A 85 10.91 18.40 6.14
N ARG A 86 11.13 17.40 7.00
CA ARG A 86 10.52 16.07 6.87
C ARG A 86 9.00 16.16 6.85
N GLN A 87 8.41 16.96 7.75
CA GLN A 87 6.97 17.20 7.79
C GLN A 87 6.47 17.91 6.52
N GLN A 88 7.21 18.90 6.03
CA GLN A 88 6.86 19.60 4.80
C GLN A 88 6.89 18.67 3.59
N VAL A 89 7.91 17.83 3.45
CA VAL A 89 8.01 16.83 2.37
C VAL A 89 6.92 15.78 2.49
N MET A 90 6.56 15.33 3.69
CA MET A 90 5.42 14.42 3.89
C MET A 90 4.09 15.04 3.45
N LYS A 91 3.86 16.33 3.72
CA LYS A 91 2.68 17.06 3.22
C LYS A 91 2.72 17.21 1.69
N GLN A 92 3.89 17.52 1.13
CA GLN A 92 4.08 17.61 -0.32
C GLN A 92 3.84 16.26 -1.01
N ALA A 93 4.19 15.13 -0.39
CA ALA A 93 3.93 13.82 -0.96
C ALA A 93 2.42 13.54 -1.16
N LEU A 94 1.53 14.24 -0.43
CA LEU A 94 0.08 14.14 -0.61
C LEU A 94 -0.41 14.80 -1.92
N THR A 95 0.41 15.64 -2.56
CA THR A 95 0.10 16.29 -3.84
C THR A 95 0.80 15.63 -5.03
N ALA A 96 1.48 14.50 -4.79
CA ALA A 96 2.07 13.69 -5.86
C ALA A 96 0.98 13.14 -6.80
N ASP A 97 1.40 12.69 -7.99
CA ASP A 97 0.49 11.96 -8.89
C ASP A 97 0.25 10.52 -8.40
N TYR A 98 1.28 9.89 -7.82
CA TYR A 98 1.24 8.55 -7.23
C TYR A 98 1.75 8.58 -5.78
N PHE A 99 1.12 7.80 -4.90
CA PHE A 99 1.63 7.53 -3.55
C PHE A 99 1.88 6.04 -3.32
N LEU A 100 3.13 5.64 -3.10
CA LEU A 100 3.44 4.26 -2.75
C LEU A 100 3.32 4.02 -1.25
N THR A 101 2.63 2.94 -0.90
CA THR A 101 2.42 2.57 0.50
C THR A 101 2.24 1.07 0.64
N SER A 102 2.01 0.64 1.88
CA SER A 102 1.49 -0.68 2.19
C SER A 102 0.33 -0.54 3.16
N ILE A 103 -0.59 -1.49 3.16
CA ILE A 103 -1.66 -1.56 4.17
C ILE A 103 -1.19 -2.41 5.36
N ASN A 104 -1.63 -2.09 6.57
CA ASN A 104 -1.32 -2.90 7.77
C ASN A 104 -2.09 -4.23 7.76
N GLY A 105 -3.35 -4.21 7.35
CA GLY A 105 -4.16 -5.42 7.17
C GLY A 105 -5.42 -5.16 6.35
N ILE A 106 -6.07 -6.23 5.91
CA ILE A 106 -7.37 -6.15 5.23
C ILE A 106 -8.31 -7.11 5.92
N THR A 107 -9.53 -6.69 6.26
CA THR A 107 -10.52 -7.57 6.89
C THR A 107 -10.96 -8.68 5.94
N GLU A 108 -11.59 -9.75 6.46
CA GLU A 108 -12.20 -10.79 5.61
C GLU A 108 -13.21 -10.17 4.65
N GLU A 109 -13.84 -9.06 5.04
CA GLU A 109 -14.82 -8.35 4.24
C GLU A 109 -14.22 -7.38 3.22
N GLY A 110 -12.90 -7.22 3.15
CA GLY A 110 -12.23 -6.38 2.16
C GLY A 110 -12.11 -4.92 2.58
N GLU A 111 -12.11 -4.63 3.89
CA GLU A 111 -11.89 -3.29 4.42
C GLU A 111 -10.41 -3.09 4.76
N LEU A 112 -9.86 -1.93 4.40
CA LEU A 112 -8.45 -1.63 4.67
C LEU A 112 -8.29 -1.15 6.12
N VAL A 113 -7.38 -1.78 6.85
CA VAL A 113 -6.98 -1.35 8.19
C VAL A 113 -5.59 -0.74 8.09
N ASN A 114 -5.49 0.56 8.37
CA ASN A 114 -4.22 1.28 8.37
C ASN A 114 -4.10 2.14 9.64
N VAL A 115 -3.01 1.92 10.39
CA VAL A 115 -2.70 2.63 11.64
C VAL A 115 -1.37 3.34 11.45
N ASP A 116 -1.38 4.65 11.62
CA ASP A 116 -0.23 5.52 11.41
C ASP A 116 0.03 6.39 12.63
N SER A 117 1.32 6.60 12.95
CA SER A 117 1.70 7.55 14.00
C SER A 117 1.39 8.99 13.62
N VAL A 118 1.91 9.45 12.47
CA VAL A 118 1.75 10.85 12.00
C VAL A 118 0.63 11.03 10.98
N GLY A 119 -0.10 9.97 10.65
CA GLY A 119 -1.26 9.99 9.75
C GLY A 119 -0.95 10.17 8.25
N ASN A 120 0.31 10.17 7.83
CA ASN A 120 0.68 10.49 6.44
C ASN A 120 0.17 9.46 5.41
N ARG A 121 0.20 8.16 5.71
CA ARG A 121 -0.30 7.11 4.80
C ARG A 121 -1.82 7.09 4.81
N VAL A 122 -2.45 7.25 5.98
CA VAL A 122 -3.91 7.40 6.09
C VAL A 122 -4.37 8.57 5.23
N ALA A 123 -3.77 9.75 5.37
CA ALA A 123 -4.11 10.93 4.56
C ALA A 123 -3.90 10.68 3.06
N ALA A 124 -2.81 10.02 2.67
CA ALA A 124 -2.56 9.68 1.27
C ALA A 124 -3.62 8.73 0.70
N ILE A 125 -3.99 7.69 1.45
CA ILE A 125 -4.95 6.67 1.03
C ILE A 125 -6.37 7.24 0.93
N THR A 126 -6.78 8.11 1.88
CA THR A 126 -8.17 8.58 1.96
C THR A 126 -8.45 9.84 1.17
N TYR A 127 -7.45 10.70 0.96
CA TYR A 127 -7.66 12.01 0.34
C TYR A 127 -6.55 12.47 -0.63
N GLY A 128 -5.32 11.99 -0.46
CA GLY A 128 -4.15 12.52 -1.16
C GLY A 128 -4.11 12.23 -2.67
N PRO A 129 -3.03 11.59 -3.18
CA PRO A 129 -2.85 11.44 -4.62
C PRO A 129 -3.97 10.68 -5.33
N ASN A 130 -4.19 11.03 -6.60
CA ASN A 130 -5.21 10.39 -7.45
C ASN A 130 -5.01 8.87 -7.59
N LYS A 131 -3.78 8.38 -7.43
CA LYS A 131 -3.44 6.96 -7.51
C LYS A 131 -2.56 6.56 -6.33
N VAL A 132 -2.95 5.52 -5.61
CA VAL A 132 -2.22 5.03 -4.43
C VAL A 132 -1.94 3.53 -4.58
N PRO A 133 -0.88 3.12 -5.32
CA PRO A 133 -0.49 1.72 -5.38
C PRO A 133 -0.02 1.25 -4.00
N ALA A 134 -0.72 0.24 -3.47
CA ALA A 134 -0.46 -0.29 -2.14
C ALA A 134 0.01 -1.74 -2.20
N PHE A 135 1.16 -2.02 -1.59
CA PHE A 135 1.70 -3.38 -1.47
C PHE A 135 1.09 -4.09 -0.27
N VAL A 136 0.43 -5.22 -0.54
CA VAL A 136 -0.22 -6.03 0.50
C VAL A 136 0.17 -7.49 0.33
N SER A 137 0.68 -8.08 1.40
CA SER A 137 0.89 -9.53 1.46
C SER A 137 -0.39 -10.19 1.98
N ILE A 138 -0.81 -11.29 1.37
CA ILE A 138 -1.93 -12.10 1.87
C ILE A 138 -1.68 -12.67 3.28
N LYS A 139 -0.41 -12.71 3.72
CA LYS A 139 -0.03 -13.10 5.08
C LYS A 139 -0.27 -11.99 6.11
N LYS A 140 -0.49 -10.73 5.69
CA LYS A 140 -0.77 -9.63 6.62
C LYS A 140 -2.15 -9.82 7.23
N ASN A 141 -2.19 -9.67 8.56
CA ASN A 141 -3.32 -9.96 9.45
C ASN A 141 -4.68 -9.62 8.82
N VAL A 142 -5.50 -10.66 8.71
CA VAL A 142 -6.92 -10.50 8.42
C VAL A 142 -7.60 -10.13 9.73
N TRP A 143 -8.00 -8.86 9.85
CA TRP A 143 -8.67 -8.39 11.05
C TRP A 143 -10.14 -8.82 10.99
N ARG A 144 -10.58 -9.52 12.03
CA ARG A 144 -12.01 -9.69 12.32
C ARG A 144 -12.38 -8.62 13.34
N PHE A 145 -13.20 -7.66 12.93
CA PHE A 145 -13.94 -6.87 13.91
C PHE A 145 -14.98 -7.81 14.51
N SER A 146 -14.90 -8.09 15.80
CA SER A 146 -16.02 -8.72 16.50
C SER A 146 -17.13 -7.68 16.58
N ASP A 147 -18.32 -8.02 16.07
CA ASP A 147 -19.54 -7.24 16.30
C ASP A 147 -19.86 -7.28 17.80
N ASN A 148 -19.29 -6.35 18.57
CA ASN A 148 -19.75 -6.10 19.92
C ASN A 148 -20.85 -5.03 19.87
N THR A 149 -21.95 -5.34 19.18
CA THR A 149 -23.20 -4.63 19.38
C THR A 149 -23.72 -5.00 20.75
N ARG A 150 -23.59 -4.05 21.68
CA ARG A 150 -24.25 -3.99 22.99
C ARG A 150 -25.63 -4.65 22.96
N ASN A 151 -25.76 -5.83 23.55
CA ASN A 151 -26.99 -6.20 24.28
C ASN A 151 -26.75 -5.83 25.74
N SER A 152 -27.02 -4.56 26.07
CA SER A 152 -27.33 -4.14 27.43
C SER A 152 -28.84 -4.06 27.55
N THR A 153 -29.45 -5.12 28.09
CA THR A 153 -30.66 -5.02 28.91
C THR A 153 -30.37 -5.72 30.22
#